data_AF-A0A482Y0H9-F1
#
_entry.id   AF-A0A482Y0H9-F1
#
_cell.length_a   1.000
_cell.length_b   1.000
_cell.length_c   1.000
_cell.angle_alpha   90.00
_cell.angle_beta   90.00
_cell.angle_gamma   90.00
#
_symmetry.space_group_name_H-M   'P 1'
#
loop_
_entity.id
_entity.type
_entity.pdbx_description
1 polymer ?
#
loop_
_entity_poly.entity_id
_entity_poly.type
_entity_poly.pdbx_seq_one_letter_code
_entity_poly.pdbx_strand_id
1 'polypeptide(L)'
;MVSFPPGEPQTDCSLCDAPLEGYSTERTSIYANVVCQACDARAVTSTSDEPAVGRKYLQRESDEPIDSAVVADVGDNPVFIDGKKCWRRYKFGGWITRLDEHDCTSVREFRRMNRDDV
;
A
#
# COMPACT_ATOMS: atom_id res chain seq x y z
N MET A 1 -6.92 14.91 -7.25
CA MET A 1 -5.96 15.43 -6.26
C MET A 1 -6.07 14.49 -5.08
N VAL A 2 -4.94 14.06 -4.52
CA VAL A 2 -4.96 13.15 -3.38
C VAL A 2 -5.35 13.89 -2.10
N SER A 3 -6.08 13.23 -1.19
CA SER A 3 -6.46 13.80 0.10
C SER A 3 -5.25 14.05 1.02
N PHE A 4 -4.23 13.20 0.93
CA PHE A 4 -2.97 13.34 1.66
C PHE A 4 -1.78 13.27 0.69
N PRO A 5 -1.13 14.40 0.36
CA PRO A 5 0.01 14.41 -0.56
C PRO A 5 1.29 13.85 0.10
N PRO A 6 2.21 13.25 -0.68
CA PRO A 6 3.55 12.91 -0.19
C PRO A 6 4.33 14.16 0.23
N GLY A 7 5.25 14.03 1.18
CA GLY A 7 6.10 15.12 1.70
C GLY A 7 5.53 15.79 2.94
N GLU A 8 4.21 15.70 3.16
CA GLU A 8 3.55 16.16 4.38
C GLU A 8 3.21 14.94 5.28
N PRO A 9 3.43 15.01 6.60
CA PRO A 9 3.06 13.92 7.48
C PRO A 9 1.55 13.67 7.47
N GLN A 10 1.15 12.49 7.02
CA GLN A 10 -0.21 12.01 7.23
C GLN A 10 -0.31 11.43 8.65
N THR A 11 -1.21 11.97 9.45
CA THR A 11 -1.51 11.53 10.83
C THR A 11 -2.71 10.61 10.92
N ASP A 12 -3.61 10.67 9.93
CA ASP A 12 -4.92 10.02 9.97
C ASP A 12 -5.09 9.06 8.80
N CYS A 13 -5.82 7.97 9.00
CA CYS A 13 -6.07 6.95 8.00
C CYS A 13 -6.92 7.48 6.84
N SER A 14 -6.48 7.28 5.60
CA SER A 14 -7.25 7.67 4.39
C SER A 14 -8.60 6.96 4.20
N LEU A 15 -8.88 5.91 4.98
CA LEU A 15 -10.13 5.16 4.89
C LEU A 15 -11.13 5.46 6.02
N CYS A 16 -10.64 5.69 7.23
CA CYS A 16 -11.47 5.74 8.43
C CYS A 16 -11.18 6.92 9.35
N ASP A 17 -10.29 7.82 8.95
CA ASP A 17 -9.88 9.03 9.68
C ASP A 17 -9.33 8.79 11.10
N ALA A 18 -9.09 7.53 11.47
CA ALA A 18 -8.48 7.18 12.74
C ALA A 18 -6.97 7.48 12.69
N PRO A 19 -6.35 7.85 13.82
CA PRO A 19 -4.91 8.08 13.88
C PRO A 19 -4.12 6.87 13.36
N LEU A 20 -3.03 7.14 12.65
CA LEU A 20 -2.09 6.14 12.11
C LEU A 20 -1.16 5.59 13.21
N GLU A 21 -1.74 5.14 14.31
CA GLU A 21 -1.03 4.47 15.40
C GLU A 21 -0.31 3.22 14.85
N GLY A 22 0.97 3.06 15.20
CA GLY A 22 1.81 1.97 14.72
C GLY A 22 2.61 2.26 13.44
N TYR A 23 2.47 3.45 12.84
CA TYR A 23 3.41 3.96 11.85
C TYR A 23 4.24 5.12 12.41
N SER A 24 5.53 5.19 12.04
CA SER A 24 6.30 6.41 12.28
C SER A 24 5.86 7.51 11.32
N THR A 25 5.94 8.77 11.75
CA THR A 25 5.64 9.94 10.91
C THR A 25 6.52 10.01 9.66
N GLU A 26 7.79 9.64 9.78
CA GLU A 26 8.70 9.50 8.63
C GLU A 26 8.19 8.47 7.62
N ARG A 27 7.61 7.37 8.09
CA ARG A 27 7.09 6.33 7.20
C ARG A 27 5.82 6.78 6.51
N THR A 28 4.96 7.54 7.17
CA THR A 28 3.69 8.01 6.57
C THR A 28 3.92 9.18 5.62
N SER A 29 4.84 10.09 5.91
CA SER A 29 5.10 11.27 5.08
C SER A 29 5.62 10.94 3.67
N ILE A 30 6.21 9.76 3.46
CA ILE A 30 6.73 9.33 2.15
C ILE A 30 5.61 8.92 1.18
N TYR A 31 4.39 8.65 1.68
CA TYR A 31 3.32 8.06 0.88
C TYR A 31 2.06 8.89 0.91
N ALA A 32 1.48 9.11 -0.27
CA ALA A 32 0.11 9.60 -0.35
C ALA A 32 -0.88 8.55 0.19
N ASN A 33 -1.93 9.03 0.85
CA ASN A 33 -3.14 8.29 1.23
C ASN A 33 -2.88 6.95 1.94
N VAL A 34 -2.05 6.94 2.98
CA VAL A 34 -1.77 5.76 3.82
C VAL A 34 -3.04 5.23 4.49
N VAL A 35 -3.14 3.91 4.59
CA VAL A 35 -4.22 3.19 5.27
C VAL A 35 -3.70 2.57 6.57
N CYS A 36 -4.46 2.68 7.66
CA CYS A 36 -4.10 2.08 8.95
C CYS A 36 -4.12 0.54 8.89
N GLN A 37 -3.36 -0.11 9.77
CA GLN A 37 -3.29 -1.57 9.85
C GLN A 37 -4.66 -2.22 10.11
N ALA A 38 -5.51 -1.58 10.93
CA ALA A 38 -6.84 -2.09 11.25
C ALA A 38 -7.77 -2.14 10.01
N CYS A 39 -7.67 -1.16 9.11
CA CYS A 39 -8.39 -1.20 7.83
C CYS A 39 -7.75 -2.20 6.87
N ASP A 40 -6.42 -2.21 6.77
CA ASP A 40 -5.69 -3.13 5.89
C ASP A 40 -5.89 -4.61 6.23
N ALA A 41 -6.17 -4.94 7.50
CA ALA A 41 -6.50 -6.30 7.93
C ALA A 41 -7.78 -6.87 7.28
N ARG A 42 -8.63 -6.03 6.68
CA ARG A 42 -9.84 -6.44 5.94
C ARG A 42 -9.63 -6.50 4.43
N ALA A 43 -8.41 -6.29 3.95
CA ALA A 43 -8.13 -6.28 2.53
C ALA A 43 -8.38 -7.66 1.89
N VAL A 44 -9.00 -7.64 0.71
CA VAL A 44 -9.20 -8.82 -0.14
C VAL A 44 -8.67 -8.57 -1.56
N THR A 45 -8.36 -9.61 -2.31
CA THR A 45 -8.01 -9.51 -3.74
C THR A 45 -9.24 -9.18 -4.60
N SER A 46 -9.05 -8.97 -5.90
CA SER A 46 -10.18 -8.81 -6.86
C SER A 46 -11.11 -10.05 -6.91
N THR A 47 -10.62 -11.21 -6.50
CA THR A 47 -11.40 -12.46 -6.41
C THR A 47 -11.99 -12.69 -5.02
N SER A 48 -11.87 -11.71 -4.11
CA SER A 48 -12.31 -11.78 -2.71
C SER A 48 -11.52 -12.75 -1.81
N ASP A 49 -10.31 -13.13 -2.22
CA ASP A 49 -9.41 -13.97 -1.42
C ASP A 49 -8.58 -13.13 -0.44
N GLU A 50 -8.03 -13.77 0.59
CA GLU A 50 -7.05 -13.11 1.48
C GLU A 50 -5.73 -12.85 0.70
N PRO A 51 -5.24 -11.59 0.67
CA PRO A 51 -4.05 -11.25 -0.08
C PRO A 51 -2.80 -11.83 0.58
N ALA A 52 -1.86 -12.31 -0.25
CA ALA A 52 -0.63 -12.92 0.19
C ALA A 52 0.22 -11.98 1.07
N VAL A 53 0.77 -12.56 2.14
CA VAL A 53 1.59 -11.87 3.15
C VAL A 53 2.97 -12.52 3.30
N GLY A 54 3.94 -11.77 3.83
CA GLY A 54 5.29 -12.27 4.10
C GLY A 54 6.00 -12.76 2.84
N ARG A 55 6.58 -13.95 2.85
CA ARG A 55 7.24 -14.49 1.64
C ARG A 55 6.27 -15.00 0.58
N LYS A 56 4.99 -15.22 0.91
CA LYS A 56 4.01 -15.80 -0.04
C LYS A 56 3.82 -14.91 -1.27
N TYR A 57 3.79 -13.58 -1.09
CA TYR A 57 3.61 -12.66 -2.23
C TYR A 57 4.83 -12.61 -3.17
N LEU A 58 6.00 -13.13 -2.76
CA LEU A 58 7.19 -13.15 -3.61
C LEU A 58 7.16 -14.28 -4.63
N GLN A 59 6.26 -15.26 -4.48
CA GLN A 59 6.15 -16.45 -5.32
C GLN A 59 7.51 -17.15 -5.55
N ARG A 60 8.43 -17.05 -4.58
CA ARG A 60 9.76 -17.65 -4.60
C ARG A 60 9.99 -18.44 -3.32
N GLU A 61 10.52 -19.65 -3.48
CA GLU A 61 10.94 -20.52 -2.37
C GLU A 61 12.34 -20.19 -1.85
N SER A 62 13.05 -19.25 -2.48
CA SER A 62 14.45 -18.94 -2.17
C SER A 62 14.62 -18.19 -0.84
N ASP A 63 15.64 -18.59 -0.08
CA ASP A 63 16.10 -17.91 1.14
C ASP A 63 16.98 -16.68 0.87
N GLU A 64 17.25 -16.35 -0.40
CA GLU A 64 18.10 -15.21 -0.71
C GLU A 64 17.48 -13.86 -0.29
N PRO A 65 18.31 -12.88 0.10
CA PRO A 65 17.84 -11.54 0.44
C PRO A 65 17.03 -10.92 -0.70
N ILE A 66 15.89 -10.32 -0.36
CA ILE A 66 14.99 -9.70 -1.34
C ILE A 66 15.60 -8.38 -1.79
N ASP A 67 15.85 -8.22 -3.09
CA ASP A 67 16.17 -6.90 -3.66
C ASP A 67 14.96 -5.96 -3.51
N SER A 68 15.12 -4.99 -2.61
CA SER A 68 14.07 -4.06 -2.20
C SER A 68 13.53 -3.16 -3.31
N ALA A 69 14.20 -3.08 -4.47
CA ALA A 69 13.79 -2.25 -5.61
C ALA A 69 12.69 -2.88 -6.48
N VAL A 70 12.54 -4.22 -6.47
CA VAL A 70 11.73 -4.96 -7.46
C VAL A 70 10.34 -5.36 -6.94
N VAL A 71 10.10 -5.26 -5.63
CA VAL A 71 9.04 -6.02 -4.95
C VAL A 71 7.64 -5.43 -5.08
N ALA A 72 7.51 -4.16 -5.42
CA ALA A 72 6.24 -3.47 -5.33
C ALA A 72 5.24 -3.83 -6.46
N ASP A 73 5.65 -4.64 -7.44
CA ASP A 73 4.84 -5.11 -8.58
C ASP A 73 4.46 -6.61 -8.50
N VAL A 74 4.89 -7.33 -7.46
CA VAL A 74 4.84 -8.82 -7.43
C VAL A 74 3.71 -9.39 -6.56
N GLY A 75 3.17 -8.62 -5.62
CA GLY A 75 2.07 -9.08 -4.75
C GLY A 75 0.66 -8.86 -5.32
N ASP A 76 -0.36 -9.27 -4.55
CA ASP A 76 -1.78 -9.28 -4.94
C ASP A 76 -2.40 -7.87 -5.01
N ASN A 77 -1.91 -7.07 -5.94
CA ASN A 77 -2.42 -5.74 -6.23
C ASN A 77 -3.35 -5.76 -7.46
N PRO A 78 -4.42 -4.95 -7.46
CA PRO A 78 -4.91 -4.16 -6.33
C PRO A 78 -5.58 -5.02 -5.26
N VAL A 79 -5.63 -4.50 -4.04
CA VAL A 79 -6.49 -5.03 -2.97
C VAL A 79 -7.71 -4.14 -2.78
N PHE A 80 -8.76 -4.67 -2.19
CA PHE A 80 -10.01 -3.98 -1.92
C PHE A 80 -10.30 -4.03 -0.43
N ILE A 81 -10.57 -2.87 0.16
CA ILE A 81 -10.95 -2.74 1.58
C ILE A 81 -12.31 -2.08 1.62
N ASP A 82 -13.31 -2.79 2.13
CA ASP A 82 -14.70 -2.30 2.19
C ASP A 82 -15.20 -1.80 0.81
N GLY A 83 -14.79 -2.49 -0.26
CA GLY A 83 -15.10 -2.15 -1.66
C GLY A 83 -14.25 -1.03 -2.29
N LYS A 84 -13.37 -0.38 -1.52
CA LYS A 84 -12.47 0.68 -2.03
C LYS A 84 -11.14 0.11 -2.51
N LYS A 85 -10.75 0.45 -3.74
CA LYS A 85 -9.49 0.00 -4.36
C LYS A 85 -8.29 0.62 -3.65
N CYS A 86 -7.30 -0.20 -3.31
CA CYS A 86 -6.05 0.20 -2.67
C CYS A 86 -4.85 -0.52 -3.33
N TRP A 87 -3.67 0.07 -3.17
CA TRP A 87 -2.41 -0.50 -3.66
C TRP A 87 -1.40 -0.69 -2.52
N ARG A 88 -0.80 -1.87 -2.45
CA ARG A 88 0.26 -2.24 -1.52
C ARG A 88 1.63 -1.99 -2.13
N ARG A 89 2.47 -1.25 -1.43
CA ARG A 89 3.92 -1.23 -1.67
C ARG A 89 4.61 -2.20 -0.73
N TYR A 90 5.06 -3.32 -1.27
CA TYR A 90 5.80 -4.34 -0.52
C TYR A 90 7.27 -3.95 -0.35
N LYS A 91 7.80 -4.08 0.88
CA LYS A 91 9.21 -3.86 1.20
C LYS A 91 9.60 -4.59 2.50
N PHE A 92 10.76 -5.25 2.52
CA PHE A 92 11.33 -5.91 3.71
C PHE A 92 10.37 -6.85 4.46
N GLY A 93 9.59 -7.65 3.72
CA GLY A 93 8.66 -8.62 4.33
C GLY A 93 7.34 -8.01 4.85
N GLY A 94 7.17 -6.69 4.80
CA GLY A 94 5.92 -5.99 5.08
C GLY A 94 5.41 -5.20 3.88
N TRP A 95 4.38 -4.39 4.11
CA TRP A 95 3.83 -3.49 3.10
C TRP A 95 3.32 -2.18 3.70
N ILE A 96 3.05 -1.21 2.81
CA ILE A 96 2.22 -0.04 3.08
C ILE A 96 1.06 -0.06 2.09
N THR A 97 -0.16 0.05 2.60
CA THR A 97 -1.38 0.13 1.80
C THR A 97 -1.78 1.57 1.61
N ARG A 98 -2.17 1.92 0.39
CA ARG A 98 -2.52 3.28 -0.02
C ARG A 98 -3.84 3.28 -0.76
N LEU A 99 -4.77 4.18 -0.40
CA LEU A 99 -6.06 4.32 -1.07
C LEU A 99 -5.88 4.88 -2.48
N ASP A 100 -6.59 4.30 -3.45
CA ASP A 100 -6.64 4.77 -4.83
C ASP A 100 -7.84 5.70 -5.06
N GLU A 101 -7.60 7.00 -4.99
CA GLU A 101 -8.62 8.02 -5.29
C GLU A 101 -8.75 8.33 -6.79
N HIS A 102 -7.91 7.70 -7.62
CA HIS A 102 -7.81 7.95 -9.05
C HIS A 102 -8.37 6.78 -9.89
N ASP A 103 -8.81 5.70 -9.24
CA ASP A 103 -9.27 4.47 -9.88
C ASP A 103 -8.27 3.93 -10.91
N CYS A 104 -6.99 3.94 -10.56
CA CYS A 104 -5.91 3.53 -11.45
C CYS A 104 -6.10 2.10 -11.94
N THR A 105 -5.70 1.86 -13.18
CA THR A 105 -5.76 0.56 -13.86
C THR A 105 -4.52 -0.29 -13.63
N SER A 106 -3.43 0.32 -13.16
CA SER A 106 -2.17 -0.36 -12.88
C SER A 106 -1.41 0.29 -11.73
N VAL A 107 -0.54 -0.49 -11.08
CA VAL A 107 0.38 0.01 -10.05
C VAL A 107 1.34 1.08 -10.59
N ARG A 108 1.70 1.01 -11.88
CA ARG A 108 2.54 2.01 -12.55
C ARG A 108 1.79 3.34 -12.69
N GLU A 109 0.53 3.30 -13.08
CA GLU A 109 -0.33 4.47 -13.15
C GLU A 109 -0.56 5.06 -11.76
N PHE A 110 -0.90 4.22 -10.78
CA PHE A 110 -1.05 4.61 -9.38
C PHE A 110 0.19 5.35 -8.86
N ARG A 111 1.39 4.82 -9.11
CA ARG A 111 2.65 5.49 -8.75
C ARG A 111 2.81 6.84 -9.43
N ARG A 112 2.40 6.99 -10.69
CA ARG A 112 2.51 8.26 -11.42
C ARG A 112 1.55 9.31 -10.84
N MET A 113 0.31 8.91 -10.56
CA MET A 113 -0.73 9.82 -10.07
C MET A 113 -0.54 10.22 -8.62
N ASN A 114 0.20 9.42 -7.85
CA ASN A 114 0.42 9.61 -6.42
C ASN A 114 1.91 9.81 -6.08
N ARG A 115 2.68 10.32 -7.04
CA ARG A 115 4.01 10.92 -6.87
C ARG A 115 3.87 12.40 -7.18
N ASP A 116 4.36 13.26 -6.29
CA ASP A 116 5.08 14.45 -6.74
C ASP A 116 6.56 14.14 -6.51
N ASP A 117 7.38 14.41 -7.51
CA ASP A 117 8.73 13.86 -7.69
C ASP A 117 9.73 14.18 -6.57
N VAL A 118 10.47 13.13 -6.15
CA VAL A 118 11.80 13.09 -5.48
C VAL A 118 11.91 13.70 -4.08
#